data_AF-A0A9P1IQJ3-F1
#
_entry.id   AF-A0A9P1IQJ3-F1
#
_cell.length_a   1.000
_cell.length_b   1.000
_cell.length_c   1.000
_cell.angle_alpha   90.00
_cell.angle_beta   90.00
_cell.angle_gamma   90.00
#
_symmetry.space_group_name_H-M   'P 1'
#
loop_
_entity.id
_entity.type
_entity.pdbx_description
1 polymer ?
#
loop_
_entity_poly.entity_id
_entity_poly.type
_entity_poly.pdbx_seq_one_letter_code
_entity_poly.pdbx_strand_id
1 'polypeptide(L)'
;MQNLVFFIVFNCIIAKCSAMVGGITNQDANNQKYTDLAWKAVAQINNQSSNNRSYYYVPIKVVKASTQVVGGLSTDLEVLAGESSCKKGELQAQQISASNCQAKQGGSRALIKVNIWEKPWENFEQINAEKIRDVSANEQF
;
A
#
# COMPACT_ATOMS: atom_id res chain seq x y z
N MET A 1 -29.99 -62.59 -9.24
CA MET A 1 -29.00 -62.53 -8.14
C MET A 1 -27.83 -61.67 -8.58
N GLN A 2 -27.44 -60.74 -7.70
CA GLN A 2 -26.26 -59.89 -7.64
C GLN A 2 -25.99 -58.82 -8.72
N ASN A 3 -26.34 -57.57 -8.36
CA ASN A 3 -25.81 -56.33 -8.93
C ASN A 3 -24.32 -56.19 -8.62
N LEU A 4 -23.50 -55.79 -9.60
CA LEU A 4 -22.11 -55.39 -9.38
C LEU A 4 -21.97 -53.89 -9.69
N VAL A 5 -22.06 -53.07 -8.65
CA VAL A 5 -21.80 -51.63 -8.70
C VAL A 5 -20.30 -51.42 -8.47
N PHE A 6 -19.57 -50.99 -9.50
CA PHE A 6 -18.18 -50.58 -9.37
C PHE A 6 -18.11 -49.17 -8.76
N PHE A 7 -17.79 -49.07 -7.47
CA PHE A 7 -17.38 -47.81 -6.85
C PHE A 7 -15.93 -47.51 -7.22
N ILE A 8 -15.72 -46.65 -8.22
CA ILE A 8 -14.41 -46.05 -8.49
C ILE A 8 -14.16 -44.99 -7.41
N VAL A 9 -13.35 -45.33 -6.41
CA VAL A 9 -12.86 -44.37 -5.42
C VAL A 9 -11.81 -43.50 -6.12
N PHE A 10 -12.23 -42.32 -6.56
CA PHE A 10 -11.34 -41.30 -7.11
C PHE A 10 -10.53 -40.69 -5.96
N ASN A 11 -9.41 -41.32 -5.60
CA ASN A 11 -8.43 -40.74 -4.69
C ASN A 11 -7.80 -39.53 -5.40
N CYS A 12 -8.38 -38.34 -5.19
CA CYS A 12 -7.80 -37.09 -5.62
C CYS A 12 -6.50 -36.89 -4.81
N ILE A 13 -5.36 -37.19 -5.44
CA ILE A 13 -4.04 -36.91 -4.87
C ILE A 13 -3.98 -35.40 -4.70
N ILE A 14 -4.16 -34.92 -3.47
CA ILE A 14 -3.96 -33.51 -3.12
C ILE A 14 -2.47 -33.24 -3.29
N ALA A 15 -2.09 -32.74 -4.47
CA ALA A 15 -0.78 -32.18 -4.70
C ALA A 15 -0.58 -31.04 -3.71
N LYS A 16 0.24 -31.25 -2.68
CA LYS A 16 0.66 -30.18 -1.78
C LYS A 16 1.49 -29.20 -2.60
N CYS A 17 0.86 -28.14 -3.08
CA CYS A 17 1.58 -27.01 -3.64
C CYS A 17 2.30 -26.32 -2.47
N SER A 18 3.59 -26.63 -2.30
CA SER A 18 4.46 -25.85 -1.44
C SER A 18 4.53 -24.44 -2.03
N ALA A 19 3.70 -23.53 -1.56
CA ALA A 19 3.80 -22.13 -1.93
C ALA A 19 5.19 -21.63 -1.51
N MET A 20 6.03 -21.22 -2.46
CA MET A 20 7.32 -20.62 -2.14
C MET A 20 7.07 -19.30 -1.40
N VAL A 21 7.38 -19.28 -0.10
CA VAL A 21 7.28 -18.08 0.73
C VAL A 21 8.51 -17.22 0.44
N GLY A 22 8.33 -16.04 -0.16
CA GLY A 22 9.43 -15.10 -0.49
C GLY A 22 9.29 -14.38 -1.82
N GLY A 23 8.47 -14.89 -2.74
CA GLY A 23 8.09 -14.17 -3.95
C GLY A 23 7.19 -12.96 -3.65
N ILE A 24 7.12 -12.03 -4.61
CA ILE A 24 6.16 -10.92 -4.54
C ILE A 24 4.76 -11.47 -4.75
N THR A 25 3.86 -11.14 -3.82
CA THR A 25 2.44 -11.45 -3.92
C THR A 25 1.67 -10.16 -4.12
N ASN A 26 0.94 -10.06 -5.24
CA ASN A 26 0.02 -8.96 -5.49
C ASN A 26 -1.17 -9.04 -4.51
N GLN A 27 -1.60 -7.89 -4.03
CA GLN A 27 -2.66 -7.75 -3.05
C GLN A 27 -3.81 -6.91 -3.65
N ASP A 28 -5.01 -7.02 -3.08
CA ASP A 28 -6.11 -6.14 -3.45
C ASP A 28 -5.85 -4.73 -2.90
N ALA A 29 -5.55 -3.79 -3.81
CA ALA A 29 -5.29 -2.39 -3.48
C ALA A 29 -6.50 -1.68 -2.84
N ASN A 30 -7.72 -2.19 -3.00
CA ASN A 30 -8.92 -1.63 -2.38
C ASN A 30 -9.12 -2.06 -0.93
N ASN A 31 -8.30 -2.98 -0.43
CA ASN A 31 -8.37 -3.39 0.97
C ASN A 31 -8.00 -2.20 1.89
N GLN A 32 -8.88 -1.88 2.82
CA GLN A 32 -8.74 -0.75 3.76
C GLN A 32 -7.38 -0.73 4.47
N LYS A 33 -6.80 -1.89 4.78
CA LYS A 33 -5.48 -2.00 5.39
C LYS A 33 -4.41 -1.20 4.63
N TYR A 34 -4.43 -1.23 3.30
CA TYR A 34 -3.40 -0.54 2.51
C TYR A 34 -3.64 0.97 2.45
N THR A 35 -4.90 1.40 2.50
CA THR A 35 -5.25 2.82 2.70
C THR A 35 -4.71 3.30 4.05
N ASP A 36 -4.88 2.53 5.12
CA ASP A 36 -4.38 2.88 6.46
C ASP A 36 -2.85 2.96 6.48
N LEU A 37 -2.16 2.02 5.81
CA LEU A 37 -0.71 2.06 5.65
C LEU A 37 -0.24 3.27 4.82
N ALA A 38 -0.98 3.65 3.78
CA ALA A 38 -0.68 4.86 3.01
C ALA A 38 -0.79 6.13 3.87
N TRP A 39 -1.79 6.20 4.76
CA TRP A 39 -1.92 7.29 5.73
C TRP A 39 -0.81 7.28 6.78
N LYS A 40 -0.41 6.11 7.26
CA LYS A 40 0.76 5.96 8.14
C LYS A 40 2.05 6.51 7.51
N ALA A 41 2.18 6.40 6.19
CA ALA A 41 3.35 6.87 5.45
C ALA A 41 3.35 8.37 5.12
N VAL A 42 2.33 9.16 5.49
CA VAL A 42 2.22 10.59 5.15
C VAL A 42 3.45 11.40 5.54
N ALA A 43 4.02 11.14 6.72
CA ALA A 43 5.23 11.83 7.14
C ALA A 43 6.38 11.60 6.14
N GLN A 44 6.59 10.35 5.71
CA GLN A 44 7.64 10.00 4.76
C GLN A 44 7.37 10.51 3.35
N ILE A 45 6.11 10.45 2.89
CA ILE A 45 5.66 11.06 1.64
C ILE A 45 6.10 12.53 1.55
N ASN A 46 6.07 13.24 2.68
CA ASN A 46 6.37 14.67 2.74
C ASN A 46 7.82 15.01 3.07
N ASN A 47 8.65 14.04 3.50
CA ASN A 47 10.04 14.25 3.94
C ASN A 47 11.04 14.38 2.79
N GLN A 48 10.81 13.77 1.62
CA GLN A 48 11.84 13.65 0.57
C GLN A 48 11.51 14.41 -0.73
N SER A 49 10.22 14.52 -1.11
CA SER A 49 9.82 15.02 -2.45
C SER A 49 8.99 16.32 -2.43
N SER A 50 8.64 16.81 -1.23
CA SER A 50 7.66 17.90 -1.06
C SER A 50 8.11 19.00 -0.08
N ASN A 51 9.37 19.03 0.34
CA ASN A 51 9.84 20.03 1.32
C ASN A 51 9.72 21.48 0.84
N ASN A 52 9.79 21.71 -0.48
CA ASN A 52 9.65 23.05 -1.05
C ASN A 52 8.19 23.50 -1.25
N ARG A 53 7.20 22.71 -0.82
CA ARG A 53 5.78 23.06 -0.93
C ARG A 53 5.23 23.56 0.40
N SER A 54 4.35 24.56 0.33
CA SER A 54 3.68 25.13 1.50
C SER A 54 2.62 24.21 2.11
N TYR A 55 2.11 23.23 1.35
CA TYR A 55 1.07 22.31 1.75
C TYR A 55 1.56 20.86 1.72
N TYR A 56 0.95 20.02 2.56
CA TYR A 56 1.23 18.59 2.58
C TYR A 56 0.63 17.87 1.37
N TYR A 57 1.24 16.77 0.98
CA TYR A 57 0.62 15.77 0.12
C TYR A 57 -0.02 14.67 0.99
N VAL A 58 -1.24 14.27 0.66
CA VAL A 58 -1.97 13.21 1.36
C VAL A 58 -2.47 12.13 0.39
N PRO A 59 -2.66 10.88 0.84
CA PRO A 59 -3.21 9.81 0.02
C PRO A 59 -4.59 10.17 -0.53
N ILE A 60 -4.78 9.89 -1.82
CA ILE A 60 -6.09 9.90 -2.50
C ILE A 60 -6.56 8.45 -2.71
N LYS A 61 -5.68 7.60 -3.25
CA LYS A 61 -5.99 6.20 -3.58
C LYS A 61 -4.72 5.35 -3.58
N VAL A 62 -4.80 4.13 -3.06
CA VAL A 62 -3.78 3.10 -3.31
C VAL A 62 -4.07 2.48 -4.68
N VAL A 63 -3.14 2.62 -5.62
CA VAL A 63 -3.32 2.14 -7.00
C VAL A 63 -2.75 0.74 -7.20
N LYS A 64 -1.74 0.36 -6.41
CA LYS A 64 -1.20 -1.01 -6.34
C LYS A 64 -0.76 -1.33 -4.91
N ALA A 65 -0.90 -2.59 -4.53
CA ALA A 65 -0.38 -3.13 -3.30
C ALA A 65 0.27 -4.50 -3.55
N SER A 66 1.42 -4.74 -2.96
CA SER A 66 2.10 -6.04 -2.99
C SER A 66 2.88 -6.29 -1.71
N THR A 67 3.08 -7.57 -1.38
CA THR A 67 3.83 -7.99 -0.20
C THR A 67 4.91 -8.98 -0.55
N GLN A 68 6.02 -8.96 0.18
CA GLN A 68 7.12 -9.90 0.04
C GLN A 68 7.71 -10.25 1.40
N VAL A 69 8.04 -11.51 1.62
CA VAL A 69 8.77 -11.95 2.83
C VAL A 69 10.28 -11.84 2.57
N VAL A 70 10.95 -10.84 3.17
CA VAL A 70 12.39 -10.55 2.98
C VAL A 70 13.03 -10.18 4.33
N GLY A 71 13.44 -11.18 5.12
CA GLY A 71 13.94 -10.94 6.49
C GLY A 71 12.97 -10.13 7.36
N GLY A 72 11.67 -10.26 7.11
CA GLY A 72 10.61 -9.34 7.53
C GLY A 72 9.45 -9.38 6.53
N LEU A 73 8.38 -8.63 6.76
CA LEU A 73 7.33 -8.40 5.78
C LEU A 73 7.55 -7.05 5.12
N SER A 74 7.83 -7.03 3.82
CA SER A 74 7.88 -5.81 3.02
C SER A 74 6.56 -5.63 2.30
N THR A 75 5.92 -4.48 2.48
CA THR A 75 4.70 -4.07 1.79
C THR A 75 5.03 -2.89 0.89
N ASP A 76 4.90 -3.08 -0.42
CA ASP A 76 5.06 -2.04 -1.42
C ASP A 76 3.68 -1.53 -1.86
N LEU A 77 3.50 -0.21 -1.83
CA LEU A 77 2.32 0.48 -2.31
C LEU A 77 2.71 1.46 -3.41
N GLU A 78 1.92 1.53 -4.47
CA GLU A 78 1.87 2.73 -5.31
C GLU A 78 0.66 3.54 -4.86
N VAL A 79 0.90 4.76 -4.39
CA VAL A 79 -0.12 5.64 -3.83
C VAL A 79 -0.27 6.85 -4.73
N LEU A 80 -1.48 7.08 -5.23
CA LEU A 80 -1.84 8.38 -5.76
C LEU A 80 -2.02 9.33 -4.58
N ALA A 81 -1.12 10.30 -4.48
CA ALA A 81 -1.19 11.37 -3.49
C ALA A 81 -1.50 12.71 -4.16
N GLY A 82 -2.10 13.62 -3.41
CA GLY A 82 -2.39 14.97 -3.88
C GLY A 82 -2.13 16.02 -2.82
N GLU A 83 -1.87 17.23 -3.29
CA GLU A 83 -1.76 18.42 -2.46
C GLU A 83 -3.03 18.63 -1.63
N SER A 84 -2.87 18.87 -0.34
CA SER A 84 -3.97 19.07 0.61
C SER A 84 -4.23 20.55 0.89
N SER A 85 -5.26 20.81 1.69
CA SER A 85 -5.48 22.12 2.32
C SER A 85 -4.62 22.35 3.56
N CYS A 86 -3.88 21.34 4.04
CA CYS A 86 -3.12 21.42 5.28
C CYS A 86 -1.76 22.05 5.05
N LYS A 87 -1.54 23.19 5.69
CA LYS A 87 -0.33 23.97 5.55
C LYS A 87 0.78 23.44 6.45
N LYS A 88 2.00 23.39 5.92
CA LYS A 88 3.19 23.09 6.71
C LYS A 88 3.45 24.22 7.72
N GLY A 89 3.82 23.86 8.94
CA GLY A 89 4.03 24.80 10.05
C GLY A 89 2.81 25.04 10.93
N GLU A 90 1.59 24.73 10.44
CA GLU A 90 0.37 24.76 11.27
C GLU A 90 0.09 23.39 11.91
N LEU A 91 0.45 22.30 11.22
CA LEU A 91 0.37 20.92 11.70
C LEU A 91 1.70 20.20 11.46
N GLN A 92 2.10 19.32 12.38
CA GLN A 92 3.22 18.42 12.16
C GLN A 92 2.81 17.27 11.26
N ALA A 93 3.74 16.76 10.44
CA ALA A 93 3.45 15.72 9.46
C ALA A 93 2.90 14.43 10.10
N GLN A 94 3.33 14.12 11.32
CA GLN A 94 2.92 12.96 12.12
C GLN A 94 1.50 13.09 12.65
N GLN A 95 0.96 14.31 12.72
CA GLN A 95 -0.40 14.57 13.19
C GLN A 95 -1.42 14.49 12.05
N ILE A 96 -0.98 14.37 10.80
CA ILE A 96 -1.86 14.35 9.63
C ILE A 96 -2.55 12.99 9.52
N SER A 97 -3.86 13.04 9.35
CA SER A 97 -4.70 11.86 9.15
C SER A 97 -5.84 12.17 8.18
N ALA A 98 -6.57 11.13 7.78
CA ALA A 98 -7.76 11.28 6.94
C ALA A 98 -8.86 12.16 7.57
N SER A 99 -8.90 12.26 8.92
CA SER A 99 -9.95 12.99 9.63
C SER A 99 -9.67 14.48 9.75
N ASN A 100 -8.41 14.92 9.62
CA ASN A 100 -8.03 16.32 9.79
C ASN A 100 -7.40 16.95 8.53
N CYS A 101 -7.18 16.15 7.49
CA CYS A 101 -6.53 16.62 6.27
C CYS A 101 -7.09 15.95 5.03
N GLN A 102 -7.45 16.77 4.03
CA GLN A 102 -8.03 16.30 2.78
C GLN A 102 -7.28 16.85 1.59
N ALA A 103 -7.16 16.05 0.55
CA ALA A 103 -6.65 16.51 -0.74
C ALA A 103 -7.56 17.62 -1.27
N LYS A 104 -6.98 18.72 -1.75
CA LYS A 104 -7.78 19.81 -2.32
C LYS A 104 -8.21 19.44 -3.74
N GLN A 105 -9.44 19.82 -4.11
CA GLN A 105 -9.92 19.62 -5.47
C GLN A 105 -9.06 20.40 -6.47
N GLY A 106 -8.65 19.75 -7.55
CA GLY A 106 -7.76 20.36 -8.56
C GLY A 106 -6.33 20.59 -8.07
N GLY A 107 -5.95 20.09 -6.89
CA GLY A 107 -4.58 20.13 -6.40
C GLY A 107 -3.62 19.32 -7.26
N SER A 108 -2.33 19.64 -7.15
CA SER A 108 -1.28 18.87 -7.82
C SER A 108 -1.27 17.42 -7.31
N ARG A 109 -1.05 16.45 -8.20
CA ARG A 109 -1.10 15.01 -7.92
C ARG A 109 0.21 14.33 -8.31
N ALA A 110 0.58 13.28 -7.59
CA ALA A 110 1.75 12.46 -7.91
C ALA A 110 1.51 10.98 -7.55
N LEU A 111 2.15 10.08 -8.29
CA LEU A 111 2.31 8.70 -7.86
C LEU A 111 3.56 8.59 -6.99
N ILE A 112 3.40 7.96 -5.84
CA ILE A 112 4.44 7.80 -4.83
C ILE A 112 4.55 6.32 -4.50
N LYS A 113 5.76 5.78 -4.61
CA LYS A 113 6.07 4.45 -4.11
C LYS A 113 6.28 4.55 -2.60
N VAL A 114 5.54 3.75 -1.84
CA VAL A 114 5.73 3.61 -0.40
C VAL A 114 6.16 2.18 -0.11
N ASN A 115 7.23 2.01 0.66
CA ASN A 115 7.66 0.72 1.16
C ASN A 115 7.59 0.72 2.68
N ILE A 116 6.84 -0.23 3.26
CA ILE A 116 6.75 -0.47 4.69
C ILE A 116 7.40 -1.82 4.98
N TRP A 117 8.49 -1.83 5.75
CA TRP A 117 9.20 -3.04 6.13
C TRP A 117 9.09 -3.27 7.64
N GLU A 118 8.45 -4.38 8.00
CA GLU A 118 8.13 -4.72 9.39
C GLU A 118 8.80 -6.03 9.80
N LYS A 119 9.34 -6.05 11.02
CA LYS A 119 9.78 -7.27 11.70
C LYS A 119 9.14 -7.28 13.10
N PRO A 120 7.92 -7.84 13.25
CA PRO A 120 7.19 -7.79 14.52
C PRO A 120 7.97 -8.40 15.70
N TRP A 121 8.76 -9.44 15.43
CA TRP A 121 9.61 -10.10 16.43
C TRP A 121 10.82 -9.26 16.91
N GLU A 122 11.14 -8.17 16.21
CA GLU A 122 12.21 -7.23 16.56
C GLU A 122 11.67 -5.85 16.96
N ASN A 123 10.33 -5.67 17.00
CA ASN A 123 9.69 -4.35 17.17
C ASN A 123 10.28 -3.30 16.20
N PHE A 124 10.49 -3.71 14.95
CA PHE A 124 11.10 -2.88 13.92
C PHE A 124 10.07 -2.52 12.85
N GLU A 125 10.08 -1.25 12.48
CA GLU A 125 9.40 -0.73 11.31
C GLU A 125 10.27 0.31 10.62
N GLN A 126 10.31 0.23 9.29
CA GLN A 126 10.88 1.26 8.44
C GLN A 126 9.89 1.60 7.33
N ILE A 127 9.65 2.89 7.15
CA ILE A 127 8.80 3.41 6.07
C ILE A 127 9.65 4.29 5.18
N ASN A 128 9.65 3.99 3.89
CA ASN A 128 10.29 4.78 2.85
C ASN A 128 9.22 5.26 1.86
N ALA A 129 9.41 6.46 1.31
CA ALA A 129 8.55 6.99 0.27
C ALA A 129 9.38 7.69 -0.81
N GLU A 130 9.08 7.40 -2.06
CA GLU A 130 9.78 7.93 -3.24
C GLU A 130 8.77 8.35 -4.30
N LYS A 131 8.87 9.59 -4.80
CA LYS A 131 8.00 10.05 -5.87
C LYS A 131 8.38 9.34 -7.17
N ILE A 132 7.40 8.67 -7.80
CA ILE A 132 7.56 8.04 -9.10
C ILE A 132 7.44 9.10 -10.20
N ARG A 133 6.33 9.85 -10.21
CA ARG A 133 6.05 10.91 -11.20
C ARG A 133 4.90 11.81 -10.76
N ASP A 134 4.83 13.00 -11.36
CA ASP A 134 3.60 13.79 -11.33
C ASP A 134 2.49 13.12 -12.15
N VAL A 135 1.25 13.41 -11.77
CA VAL A 135 0.03 12.87 -12.36
C VAL A 135 -0.83 14.03 -12.86
N SER A 136 -1.26 13.96 -14.11
CA SER A 136 -2.11 15.00 -14.69
C SER A 136 -3.52 14.97 -14.08
N ALA A 137 -4.20 16.11 -14.06
CA ALA A 137 -5.56 16.20 -13.51
C ALA A 137 -6.56 15.25 -14.21
N ASN A 138 -6.34 14.96 -15.50
CA ASN A 138 -7.25 14.15 -16.32
C ASN A 138 -6.98 12.64 -16.22
N GLU A 139 -5.88 12.23 -15.57
CA GLU A 139 -5.50 10.81 -15.46
C GLU A 139 -6.30 10.10 -14.35
N GLN A 140 -6.93 8.98 -14.73
CA GLN A 140 -7.82 8.16 -13.89
C GLN A 140 -7.11 6.87 -13.44
N PHE A 141 -7.50 6.36 -12.27
CA PHE A 141 -6.92 5.18 -11.60
C PHE A 141 -8.00 4.29 -11.03
#